data_AF-A0A535JCJ5-F1
#
_entry.id   AF-A0A535JCJ5-F1
#
_cell.length_a   1.000
_cell.length_b   1.000
_cell.length_c   1.000
_cell.angle_alpha   90.00
_cell.angle_beta   90.00
_cell.angle_gamma   90.00
#
_symmetry.space_group_name_H-M   'P 1'
#
loop_
_entity.id
_entity.type
_entity.pdbx_description
1 polymer ?
#
loop_
_entity_poly.entity_id
_entity_poly.type
_entity_poly.pdbx_seq_one_letter_code
_entity_poly.pdbx_strand_id
1 'polypeptide(L)'
;MPAVRVGTALRVFWRVHRMFMRLTGGRFGRTGTLPALLLTTRGRKSGEARDVTLNYLPDRDAFVVIGSYGGEDRDPAWWRNLVANPEGRVLVGGKRLRV
;
A
#
# COMPACT_ATOMS: atom_id res chain seq x y z
N MET A 1 -22.61 5.95 3.36
CA MET A 1 -22.15 6.90 2.32
C MET A 1 -21.90 6.11 1.05
N PRO A 2 -22.25 6.59 -0.17
CA PRO A 2 -21.97 5.83 -1.38
C PRO A 2 -20.46 5.73 -1.59
N ALA A 3 -19.96 4.51 -1.84
CA ALA A 3 -18.58 4.26 -2.18
C ALA A 3 -18.13 5.18 -3.31
N VAL A 4 -17.00 5.88 -3.14
CA VAL A 4 -16.39 6.67 -4.21
C VAL A 4 -16.15 5.74 -5.40
N ARG A 5 -16.91 5.90 -6.49
CA ARG A 5 -16.70 5.12 -7.72
C ARG A 5 -15.31 5.47 -8.26
N VAL A 6 -14.34 4.59 -8.02
CA VAL A 6 -12.97 4.72 -8.54
C VAL A 6 -13.03 4.64 -10.06
N GLY A 7 -12.99 5.79 -10.73
CA GLY A 7 -12.98 5.89 -12.19
C GLY A 7 -11.75 5.22 -12.81
N THR A 8 -11.83 4.89 -14.11
CA THR A 8 -10.74 4.23 -14.84
C THR A 8 -9.43 5.04 -14.79
N ALA A 9 -9.50 6.37 -14.87
CA ALA A 9 -8.34 7.25 -14.72
C ALA A 9 -7.63 7.06 -13.36
N LEU A 10 -8.39 6.96 -12.26
CA LEU A 10 -7.84 6.75 -10.92
C LEU A 10 -7.19 5.36 -10.79
N ARG A 11 -7.76 4.33 -11.41
CA ARG A 11 -7.13 2.98 -11.45
C ARG A 11 -5.80 2.99 -12.21
N VAL A 12 -5.74 3.69 -13.34
CA VAL A 12 -4.51 3.83 -14.12
C VAL A 12 -3.46 4.61 -13.33
N PHE A 13 -3.86 5.71 -12.69
CA PHE A 13 -2.98 6.48 -11.79
C PHE A 13 -2.33 5.58 -10.73
N TRP A 14 -3.11 4.75 -10.02
CA TRP A 14 -2.55 3.85 -9.01
C TRP A 14 -1.58 2.82 -9.58
N ARG A 15 -1.81 2.32 -10.80
CA ARG A 15 -0.87 1.39 -11.47
C ARG A 15 0.45 2.09 -11.82
N VAL A 16 0.38 3.30 -12.38
CA VAL A 16 1.55 4.11 -12.72
C VAL A 16 2.32 4.49 -11.46
N HIS A 17 1.62 4.93 -10.42
CA HIS A 17 2.22 5.28 -9.14
C HIS A 17 2.96 4.08 -8.52
N ARG A 18 2.37 2.88 -8.57
CA ARG A 18 3.05 1.66 -8.10
C ARG A 18 4.31 1.33 -8.90
N MET A 19 4.27 1.50 -10.23
CA MET A 19 5.47 1.35 -11.06
C MET A 19 6.55 2.37 -10.69
N PHE A 20 6.16 3.63 -10.53
CA PHE A 20 7.07 4.70 -10.11
C PHE A 20 7.72 4.39 -8.75
N MET A 21 6.95 3.91 -7.78
CA MET A 21 7.47 3.46 -6.48
C MET A 21 8.50 2.34 -6.62
N ARG A 22 8.25 1.35 -7.49
CA ARG A 22 9.20 0.27 -7.74
C ARG A 22 10.48 0.77 -8.41
N LEU A 23 10.35 1.61 -9.45
CA LEU A 23 11.49 2.11 -10.24
C LEU A 23 12.37 3.06 -9.44
N THR A 24 11.79 3.89 -8.59
CA THR A 24 12.53 4.84 -7.74
C THR A 24 13.03 4.20 -6.44
N GLY A 25 12.75 2.92 -6.20
CA GLY A 25 13.05 2.27 -4.93
C GLY A 25 12.28 2.88 -3.74
N GLY A 26 11.15 3.55 -3.98
CA GLY A 26 10.40 4.27 -2.95
C GLY A 26 11.08 5.55 -2.45
N ARG A 27 12.11 6.07 -3.15
CA ARG A 27 12.80 7.31 -2.78
C ARG A 27 11.94 8.56 -2.88
N PHE A 28 10.99 8.57 -3.81
CA PHE A 28 10.11 9.71 -4.08
C PHE A 28 8.63 9.39 -3.82
N GLY A 29 8.36 8.45 -2.91
CA GLY A 29 7.00 8.05 -2.58
C GLY A 29 6.25 9.12 -1.81
N ARG A 30 5.37 9.84 -2.49
CA ARG A 30 4.41 10.76 -1.86
C ARG A 30 3.08 10.74 -2.61
N THR A 31 1.98 10.79 -1.86
CA THR A 31 0.66 11.08 -2.41
C THR A 31 0.18 12.38 -1.80
N GLY A 32 0.27 13.48 -2.56
CA GLY A 32 0.09 14.81 -1.99
C GLY A 32 1.21 15.15 -1.01
N THR A 33 0.85 15.62 0.19
CA THR A 33 1.81 16.01 1.23
C THR A 33 2.32 14.84 2.09
N LEU A 34 1.62 13.70 2.09
CA LEU A 34 1.97 12.55 2.93
C LEU A 34 3.05 11.66 2.29
N PRO A 35 3.98 11.11 3.10
CA PRO A 35 4.92 10.12 2.62
C PRO A 35 4.20 8.82 2.31
N ALA A 36 4.71 8.10 1.32
CA ALA A 36 4.16 6.82 0.88
C ALA A 36 5.23 5.71 0.92
N LEU A 37 4.78 4.50 1.21
CA LEU A 37 5.57 3.28 1.13
C LEU A 37 4.87 2.28 0.20
N LEU A 38 5.64 1.35 -0.35
CA LEU A 38 5.09 0.22 -1.08
C LEU A 38 5.09 -1.00 -0.16
N LEU A 39 3.90 -1.49 0.19
CA LEU A 39 3.71 -2.71 0.97
C LEU A 39 3.48 -3.89 0.02
N THR A 40 4.28 -4.95 0.20
CA THR A 40 4.12 -6.25 -0.42
C THR A 40 3.59 -7.24 0.61
N THR A 41 2.46 -7.88 0.31
CA THR A 41 1.83 -8.95 1.13
C THR A 41 1.68 -10.23 0.32
N ARG A 42 1.44 -11.37 0.97
CA ARG A 42 1.03 -12.61 0.30
C ARG A 42 -0.49 -12.66 0.17
N GLY A 43 -0.99 -12.82 -1.06
CA GLY A 43 -2.44 -12.94 -1.30
C GLY A 43 -3.02 -14.15 -0.58
N ARG A 44 -3.92 -13.96 0.39
CA ARG A 44 -4.44 -15.06 1.22
C ARG A 44 -5.16 -16.18 0.44
N LYS A 45 -5.71 -15.86 -0.73
CA LYS A 45 -6.39 -16.81 -1.61
C LYS A 45 -5.47 -17.40 -2.68
N SER A 46 -4.57 -16.60 -3.23
CA SER A 46 -3.76 -16.98 -4.41
C SER A 46 -2.32 -17.38 -4.07
N GLY A 47 -1.81 -17.03 -2.89
CA GLY A 47 -0.40 -17.21 -2.51
C GLY A 47 0.58 -16.26 -3.22
N GLU A 48 0.14 -15.45 -4.17
CA GLU A 48 1.00 -14.56 -4.95
C GLU A 48 1.38 -13.29 -4.18
N ALA A 49 2.53 -12.69 -4.51
CA ALA A 49 2.93 -11.39 -3.98
C ALA A 49 2.00 -10.28 -4.50
N ARG A 50 1.46 -9.45 -3.60
CA ARG A 50 0.54 -8.36 -3.90
C ARG A 50 1.09 -7.05 -3.34
N ASP A 51 1.31 -6.10 -4.24
CA ASP A 51 1.83 -4.78 -3.92
C ASP A 51 0.73 -3.73 -3.89
N VAL A 52 0.75 -2.91 -2.84
CA VAL A 52 -0.09 -1.73 -2.66
C VAL A 52 0.75 -0.56 -2.17
N THR A 53 0.49 0.63 -2.69
CA THR A 53 1.10 1.86 -2.17
C THR A 53 0.20 2.46 -1.11
N LEU A 54 0.76 2.77 0.05
CA LEU A 54 0.05 3.29 1.21
C LEU A 54 0.74 4.56 1.70
N ASN A 55 -0.06 5.56 2.06
CA ASN A 55 0.42 6.64 2.90
C ASN A 55 0.65 6.11 4.31
N TYR A 56 1.67 6.61 4.99
CA TYR A 56 1.99 6.19 6.35
C TYR A 56 2.35 7.38 7.25
N LEU A 57 2.29 7.14 8.56
CA LEU A 57 2.85 8.00 9.59
C LEU A 57 4.07 7.28 10.21
N PRO A 58 5.22 7.94 10.37
CA PRO A 58 6.35 7.36 11.09
C PRO A 58 6.05 7.27 12.58
N ASP A 59 6.35 6.13 13.20
CA ASP A 59 6.30 5.94 14.65
C ASP A 59 7.54 5.18 15.13
N ARG A 60 8.54 5.90 15.63
CA ARG A 60 9.87 5.35 15.98
C ARG A 60 10.43 4.51 14.82
N ASP A 61 10.61 3.21 15.04
CA ASP A 61 11.14 2.24 14.07
C ASP A 61 10.03 1.53 13.27
N ALA A 62 8.79 1.98 13.38
CA ALA A 62 7.60 1.41 12.76
C ALA A 62 6.90 2.37 11.80
N PHE A 63 5.99 1.80 11.01
CA PHE A 63 5.15 2.52 10.06
C PHE A 63 3.68 2.31 10.43
N VAL A 64 2.95 3.38 10.71
CA VAL A 64 1.51 3.33 10.93
C VAL A 64 0.78 3.58 9.62
N VAL A 65 -0.03 2.62 9.19
CA VAL A 65 -0.88 2.71 8.00
C VAL A 65 -2.35 2.59 8.37
N ILE A 66 -3.21 3.28 7.62
CA ILE A 66 -4.65 3.33 7.91
C ILE A 66 -5.42 2.49 6.89
N GLY A 67 -6.15 1.49 7.38
CA GLY A 67 -7.00 0.60 6.59
C GLY A 67 -8.31 1.20 6.08
N SER A 68 -8.33 2.48 5.69
CA SER A 68 -9.59 3.20 5.42
C SER A 68 -10.35 2.67 4.20
N TYR A 69 -9.64 2.13 3.20
CA TYR A 69 -10.18 1.73 1.90
C TYR A 69 -11.11 2.77 1.24
N GLY A 70 -10.87 4.06 1.49
CA GLY A 70 -11.73 5.14 1.00
C GLY A 70 -13.09 5.24 1.70
N GLY A 71 -13.23 4.71 2.92
CA GLY A 71 -14.46 4.71 3.71
C GLY A 71 -15.46 3.62 3.31
N GLU A 72 -15.01 2.61 2.59
CA GLU A 72 -15.81 1.45 2.20
C GLU A 72 -16.12 0.53 3.39
N ASP A 73 -17.30 -0.11 3.40
CA ASP A 73 -17.71 -1.04 4.46
C ASP A 73 -16.85 -2.32 4.52
N ARG A 74 -16.07 -2.57 3.48
CA ARG A 74 -15.24 -3.76 3.33
C ARG A 74 -13.77 -3.45 3.61
N ASP A 75 -13.10 -4.34 4.31
CA ASP A 75 -11.67 -4.14 4.60
C ASP A 75 -10.80 -4.18 3.32
N PRO A 76 -9.69 -3.43 3.29
CA PRO A 76 -8.70 -3.54 2.22
C PRO A 76 -8.18 -4.97 2.06
N ALA A 77 -7.90 -5.38 0.82
CA ALA A 77 -7.37 -6.71 0.55
C ALA A 77 -6.00 -6.97 1.22
N TRP A 78 -5.13 -5.95 1.28
CA TRP A 78 -3.83 -6.06 1.94
C TRP A 78 -3.95 -6.30 3.45
N TRP A 79 -4.96 -5.72 4.10
CA TRP A 79 -5.23 -5.93 5.52
C TRP A 79 -5.63 -7.38 5.76
N ARG A 80 -6.61 -7.88 4.98
CA ARG A 80 -7.03 -9.27 5.07
C ARG A 80 -5.91 -10.27 4.75
N ASN A 81 -4.96 -9.88 3.89
CA ASN A 81 -3.76 -10.68 3.65
C ASN A 81 -2.88 -10.75 4.89
N LEU A 82 -2.59 -9.61 5.54
CA LEU A 82 -1.77 -9.56 6.77
C LEU A 82 -2.42 -10.28 7.94
N VAL A 83 -3.74 -10.20 8.09
CA VAL A 83 -4.49 -10.95 9.12
C VAL A 83 -4.33 -12.47 8.92
N ALA A 84 -4.26 -12.94 7.67
CA ALA A 84 -4.08 -14.36 7.36
C ALA A 84 -2.61 -14.81 7.39
N ASN A 85 -1.67 -13.92 7.05
CA ASN A 85 -0.24 -14.14 7.11
C ASN A 85 0.45 -12.80 7.46
N PRO A 86 0.99 -12.64 8.68
CA PRO A 86 1.50 -11.36 9.16
C PRO A 86 2.82 -10.94 8.49
N GLU A 87 3.44 -11.79 7.66
CA GLU A 87 4.66 -11.40 6.97
C GLU A 87 4.41 -10.37 5.85
N GLY A 88 5.13 -9.26 5.93
CA GLY A 88 5.14 -8.20 4.92
C GLY A 88 6.54 -7.77 4.52
N ARG A 89 6.62 -7.02 3.43
CA ARG A 89 7.81 -6.25 3.06
C ARG A 89 7.41 -4.84 2.69
N VAL A 90 8.18 -3.87 3.14
CA VAL A 90 8.01 -2.47 2.75
C VAL A 90 9.21 -1.99 1.94
N LEU A 91 8.94 -1.20 0.90
CA LEU A 91 9.93 -0.45 0.15
C LEU A 91 9.69 1.05 0.38
N VAL A 92 10.66 1.71 1.01
CA VAL A 92 10.59 3.11 1.41
C VAL A 92 11.99 3.72 1.42
N GLY A 93 12.16 4.92 0.85
CA GLY A 93 13.44 5.64 0.91
C GLY A 93 14.64 4.90 0.29
N GLY A 94 14.42 4.01 -0.68
CA GLY A 94 15.47 3.15 -1.25
C GLY A 94 15.79 1.90 -0.44
N LYS A 95 15.14 1.67 0.71
CA LYS A 95 15.36 0.54 1.60
C LYS A 95 14.20 -0.45 1.51
N ARG A 96 14.53 -1.75 1.57
CA ARG A 96 13.55 -2.83 1.68
C ARG A 96 13.64 -3.46 3.05
N LEU A 97 12.55 -3.42 3.80
CA LEU A 97 12.48 -3.92 5.18
C LEU A 97 11.44 -5.05 5.25
N ARG A 98 11.70 -6.09 6.06
CA ARG A 98 10.65 -7.05 6.44
C ARG A 98 9.88 -6.45 7.61
N VAL A 99 8.56 -6.65 7.60
CA VAL A 99 7.62 -6.20 8.64
C VAL A 99 6.64 -7.31 8.97
#